data_AF-A0A946PPI5-F1
#
_entry.id   AF-A0A946PPI5-F1
#
_cell.length_a   1.000
_cell.length_b   1.000
_cell.length_c   1.000
_cell.angle_alpha   90.00
_cell.angle_beta   90.00
_cell.angle_gamma   90.00
#
_symmetry.space_group_name_H-M   'P 1'
#
loop_
_entity.id
_entity.type
_entity.pdbx_description
1 polymer ?
#
loop_
_entity_poly.entity_id
_entity_poly.type
_entity_poly.pdbx_seq_one_letter_code
_entity_poly.pdbx_strand_id
1 'polypeptide(L)'
;MLRKIHDLPIPFKLGVMLLPPMIALVMMATQSAQNKRAELIEVEKVVERVSFARLLDAVAHNFAVERGMTAGFIASGGSSNREKLTPQRIVADEKVVVLKRALQEVDTAQFGDEVVQQLQQLSKQLQQRASVRLAVDQLQPKSGAFGYYSQVNSMALKLIEQLAIGVTDSSAAKKLNALVALLWMKERAGQERGALNAVFTNGKISSEKRRAVNRYISDQEIKQEAFYSNATADQRALFLQQMDSKVVGAVLSKRSLLQKREDKIKLLWQLKDLVGYGGLTHNINKYALSGSDQYRKLAEENYQQVTDVLGRFRAIAGITSQELEWIEQIEQVIGQYHQGVQQLATALESGEKGQTPSRVVKVDDSDAIHALSKLGGLTGVDANVINLSLTAALCSCACTDAPQPASVFSCLIAPA
;
A
#
# COMPACT_ATOMS: atom_id res chain seq x y z
N MET A 1 -60.53 45.81 26.78
CA MET A 1 -59.89 46.03 25.46
C MET A 1 -60.80 45.68 24.29
N LEU A 2 -61.51 44.55 24.28
CA LEU A 2 -62.42 44.14 23.18
C LEU A 2 -63.54 45.15 22.85
N ARG A 3 -64.09 45.85 23.85
CA ARG A 3 -65.15 46.87 23.66
C ARG A 3 -64.69 48.10 22.87
N LYS A 4 -63.40 48.47 22.98
CA LYS A 4 -62.80 49.59 22.21
C LYS A 4 -62.53 49.22 20.75
N ILE A 5 -62.43 47.94 20.42
CA ILE A 5 -62.26 47.45 19.03
C ILE A 5 -63.60 47.49 18.28
N HIS A 6 -64.71 47.37 19.01
CA HIS A 6 -66.06 47.37 18.45
C HIS A 6 -66.50 48.74 17.88
N ASP A 7 -65.99 49.85 18.41
CA ASP A 7 -66.41 51.20 17.99
C ASP A 7 -65.51 51.80 16.88
N LEU A 8 -64.54 51.02 16.38
CA LEU A 8 -63.67 51.44 15.30
C LEU A 8 -64.37 51.30 13.93
N PRO A 9 -64.12 52.24 12.99
CA PRO A 9 -64.63 52.13 11.63
C PRO A 9 -64.16 50.81 10.99
N ILE A 10 -65.04 50.19 10.19
CA ILE A 10 -64.83 48.88 9.53
C ILE A 10 -63.41 48.68 8.94
N PRO A 11 -62.78 49.62 8.21
CA PRO A 11 -61.43 49.43 7.68
C PRO A 11 -60.36 49.18 8.75
N PHE A 12 -60.50 49.76 9.94
CA PHE A 12 -59.54 49.58 11.03
C PHE A 12 -59.68 48.21 11.70
N LYS A 13 -60.92 47.70 11.84
CA LYS A 13 -61.17 46.33 12.34
C LYS A 13 -60.56 45.28 11.42
N LEU A 14 -60.73 45.45 10.10
CA LEU A 14 -60.11 44.57 9.10
C LEU A 14 -58.58 44.63 9.19
N GLY A 15 -58.00 45.83 9.34
CA GLY A 15 -56.56 46.01 9.54
C GLY A 15 -56.03 45.27 10.78
N VAL A 16 -56.70 45.40 11.93
CA VAL A 16 -56.31 44.70 13.17
C VAL A 16 -56.42 43.18 13.04
N MET A 17 -57.41 42.67 12.30
CA MET A 17 -57.59 41.22 12.08
C MET A 17 -56.54 40.64 11.11
N LEU A 18 -56.07 41.43 10.13
CA LEU A 18 -55.02 41.03 9.18
C LEU A 18 -53.60 41.19 9.72
N LEU A 19 -53.40 41.97 10.79
CA LEU A 19 -52.07 42.31 11.31
C LEU A 19 -51.30 41.07 11.81
N PRO A 20 -51.88 40.17 12.65
CA PRO A 20 -51.19 38.97 13.10
C PRO A 20 -50.71 38.02 11.99
N PRO A 21 -51.53 37.63 10.98
CA PRO A 21 -51.06 36.78 9.89
C PRO A 21 -50.02 37.49 9.01
N MET A 22 -50.12 38.81 8.82
CA MET A 22 -49.08 39.57 8.09
C MET A 22 -47.74 39.59 8.83
N ILE A 23 -47.74 39.78 10.16
CA ILE A 23 -46.52 39.67 10.97
C ILE A 23 -45.94 38.26 10.87
N ALA A 24 -46.77 37.22 11.00
CA ALA A 24 -46.31 35.84 10.90
C ALA A 24 -45.66 35.55 9.53
N LEU A 25 -46.25 36.03 8.43
CA LEU A 25 -45.67 35.91 7.09
C LEU A 25 -44.33 36.62 6.96
N VAL A 26 -44.21 37.85 7.47
CA VAL A 26 -42.94 38.60 7.46
C VAL A 26 -41.88 37.89 8.29
N MET A 27 -42.23 37.35 9.45
CA MET A 27 -41.31 36.57 10.30
C MET A 27 -40.84 35.30 9.59
N MET A 28 -41.75 34.54 8.97
CA MET A 28 -41.40 33.33 8.20
C MET A 28 -40.53 33.65 6.98
N ALA A 29 -40.85 34.71 6.24
CA ALA A 29 -40.05 35.16 5.09
C ALA A 29 -38.65 35.61 5.53
N THR A 30 -38.54 36.33 6.66
CA THR A 30 -37.25 36.76 7.21
C THR A 30 -36.42 35.58 7.69
N GLN A 31 -37.03 34.61 8.40
CA GLN A 31 -36.36 33.38 8.82
C GLN A 31 -35.88 32.57 7.61
N SER A 32 -36.72 32.44 6.58
CA SER A 32 -36.35 31.75 5.33
C SER A 32 -35.18 32.44 4.63
N ALA A 33 -35.20 33.78 4.55
CA ALA A 33 -34.11 34.56 3.98
C ALA A 33 -32.79 34.41 4.77
N GLN A 34 -32.85 34.40 6.11
CA GLN A 34 -31.68 34.17 6.96
C GLN A 34 -31.12 32.75 6.79
N ASN A 35 -31.99 31.73 6.76
CA ASN A 35 -31.59 30.35 6.52
C ASN A 35 -30.92 30.19 5.14
N LYS A 36 -31.49 30.81 4.10
CA LYS A 36 -30.91 30.77 2.75
C LYS A 36 -29.56 31.48 2.67
N ARG A 37 -29.39 32.61 3.38
CA ARG A 37 -28.09 33.29 3.48
C ARG A 37 -27.05 32.44 4.21
N ALA A 38 -27.43 31.81 5.32
CA ALA A 38 -26.54 30.90 6.04
C ALA A 38 -26.12 29.70 5.16
N GLU A 39 -27.06 29.13 4.40
CA GLU A 39 -26.79 28.05 3.44
C GLU A 39 -25.80 28.49 2.34
N LEU A 40 -25.95 29.70 1.79
CA LEU A 40 -25.04 30.24 0.77
C LEU A 40 -23.61 30.39 1.31
N ILE A 41 -23.45 30.90 2.53
CA ILE A 41 -22.14 31.05 3.18
C ILE A 41 -21.48 29.69 3.38
N GLU A 42 -22.24 28.67 3.79
CA GLU A 42 -21.71 27.31 3.94
C GLU A 42 -21.29 26.71 2.59
N VAL A 43 -22.05 26.93 1.52
CA VAL A 43 -21.67 26.49 0.16
C VAL A 43 -20.37 27.16 -0.29
N GLU A 44 -20.19 28.46 -0.04
CA GLU A 44 -18.97 29.19 -0.37
C GLU A 44 -17.74 28.59 0.34
N LYS A 45 -17.84 28.33 1.65
CA LYS A 45 -16.78 27.64 2.41
C LYS A 45 -16.46 26.25 1.84
N VAL A 46 -17.46 25.50 1.40
CA VAL A 46 -17.25 24.18 0.77
C VAL A 46 -16.49 24.33 -0.55
N VAL A 47 -16.83 25.32 -1.38
CA VAL A 47 -16.11 25.61 -2.62
C VAL A 47 -14.65 25.96 -2.35
N GLU A 48 -14.37 26.77 -1.34
CA GLU A 48 -13.00 27.10 -0.94
C GLU A 48 -12.22 25.88 -0.46
N ARG A 49 -12.81 25.06 0.43
CA ARG A 49 -12.21 23.81 0.91
C ARG A 49 -11.87 22.86 -0.24
N VAL A 50 -12.79 22.68 -1.19
CA VAL A 50 -12.57 21.83 -2.36
C VAL A 50 -11.50 22.41 -3.27
N SER A 51 -11.49 23.73 -3.47
CA SER A 51 -10.46 24.41 -4.28
C SER A 51 -9.08 24.22 -3.65
N PHE A 52 -8.97 24.37 -2.34
CA PHE A 52 -7.72 24.18 -1.61
C PHE A 52 -7.27 22.71 -1.59
N ALA A 53 -8.21 21.78 -1.45
CA ALA A 53 -7.96 20.34 -1.60
C ALA A 53 -7.35 19.98 -2.96
N ARG A 54 -7.80 20.62 -4.05
CA ARG A 54 -7.23 20.43 -5.40
C ARG A 54 -5.79 20.92 -5.50
N LEU A 55 -5.44 22.03 -4.84
CA LEU A 55 -4.06 22.52 -4.80
C LEU A 55 -3.15 21.56 -4.05
N LEU A 56 -3.62 21.02 -2.93
CA LEU A 56 -2.91 20.01 -2.15
C LEU A 56 -2.73 18.70 -2.93
N ASP A 57 -3.75 18.22 -3.65
CA ASP A 57 -3.61 17.05 -4.53
C ASP A 57 -2.61 17.31 -5.66
N ALA A 58 -2.61 18.52 -6.25
CA ALA A 58 -1.62 18.87 -7.27
C ALA A 58 -0.19 18.79 -6.74
N VAL A 59 0.06 19.22 -5.49
CA VAL A 59 1.36 19.03 -4.83
C VAL A 59 1.64 17.54 -4.61
N ALA A 60 0.73 16.79 -3.99
CA ALA A 60 0.93 15.37 -3.69
C ALA A 60 1.19 14.54 -4.97
N HIS A 61 0.42 14.79 -6.04
CA HIS A 61 0.58 14.10 -7.31
C HIS A 61 1.95 14.38 -7.94
N ASN A 62 2.35 15.65 -8.07
CA ASN A 62 3.61 16.00 -8.72
C ASN A 62 4.84 15.54 -7.92
N PHE A 63 4.76 15.56 -6.59
CA PHE A 63 5.80 15.00 -5.72
C PHE A 63 5.82 13.46 -5.78
N ALA A 64 4.67 12.79 -6.00
CA ALA A 64 4.63 11.35 -6.27
C ALA A 64 5.30 10.98 -7.60
N VAL A 65 5.11 11.78 -8.65
CA VAL A 65 5.75 11.60 -9.95
C VAL A 65 7.26 11.83 -9.83
N GLU A 66 7.68 12.93 -9.21
CA GLU A 66 9.09 13.23 -8.96
C GLU A 66 9.78 12.13 -8.13
N ARG A 67 9.10 11.59 -7.10
CA ARG A 67 9.58 10.43 -6.33
C ARG A 67 9.84 9.22 -7.21
N GLY A 68 8.92 8.92 -8.13
CA GLY A 68 9.06 7.79 -9.05
C GLY A 68 10.27 7.95 -9.97
N MET A 69 10.42 9.11 -10.60
CA MET A 69 11.55 9.41 -11.47
C MET A 69 12.87 9.44 -10.71
N THR A 70 12.89 10.03 -9.51
CA THR A 70 14.04 10.04 -8.60
C THR A 70 14.48 8.63 -8.23
N ALA A 71 13.54 7.74 -7.90
CA ALA A 71 13.85 6.36 -7.56
C ALA A 71 14.48 5.62 -8.75
N GLY A 72 13.98 5.82 -9.97
CA GLY A 72 14.58 5.25 -11.17
C GLY A 72 15.94 5.84 -11.51
N PHE A 73 16.13 7.15 -11.33
CA PHE A 73 17.42 7.82 -11.50
C PHE A 73 18.48 7.25 -10.54
N ILE A 74 18.16 7.12 -9.25
CA ILE A 74 19.07 6.53 -8.26
C ILE A 74 19.36 5.05 -8.58
N ALA A 75 18.34 4.26 -8.88
CA ALA A 75 18.49 2.82 -9.14
C ALA A 75 19.36 2.53 -10.38
N SER A 76 19.36 3.44 -11.36
CA SER A 76 20.17 3.34 -12.58
C SER A 76 21.57 3.95 -12.46
N GLY A 77 21.99 4.37 -11.26
CA GLY A 77 23.28 5.05 -11.07
C GLY A 77 23.38 6.38 -11.82
N GLY A 78 22.24 7.03 -12.07
CA GLY A 78 22.15 8.31 -12.76
C GLY A 78 22.01 8.25 -14.28
N SER A 79 21.95 7.05 -14.87
CA SER A 79 21.87 6.86 -16.34
C SER A 79 20.47 6.99 -16.92
N SER A 80 19.42 6.71 -16.14
CA SER A 80 18.02 6.75 -16.58
C SER A 80 17.24 7.87 -15.91
N ASN A 81 16.17 8.36 -16.56
CA ASN A 81 15.26 9.42 -16.08
C ASN A 81 15.86 10.81 -15.85
N ARG A 82 17.16 11.04 -16.08
CA ARG A 82 17.78 12.37 -15.90
C ARG A 82 17.06 13.44 -16.73
N GLU A 83 16.81 13.16 -18.01
CA GLU A 83 16.13 14.09 -18.93
C GLU A 83 14.66 14.35 -18.55
N LYS A 84 13.99 13.38 -17.90
CA LYS A 84 12.61 13.51 -17.43
C LYS A 84 12.51 14.20 -16.06
N LEU A 85 13.54 14.09 -15.23
CA LEU A 85 13.54 14.58 -13.85
C LEU A 85 13.58 16.11 -13.80
N THR A 86 14.38 16.77 -14.64
CA THR A 86 14.49 18.24 -14.65
C THR A 86 13.16 18.91 -15.01
N PRO A 87 12.45 18.52 -16.10
CA PRO A 87 11.11 19.03 -16.37
C PRO A 87 10.12 18.78 -15.23
N GLN A 88 10.12 17.57 -14.65
CA GLN A 88 9.20 17.24 -13.56
C GLN A 88 9.44 18.10 -12.31
N ARG A 89 10.69 18.44 -11.99
CA ARG A 89 11.04 19.32 -10.87
C ARG A 89 10.43 20.71 -11.02
N ILE A 90 10.45 21.25 -12.24
CA ILE A 90 9.83 22.55 -12.58
C ILE A 90 8.33 22.47 -12.34
N VAL A 91 7.66 21.43 -12.85
CA VAL A 91 6.21 21.25 -12.65
C VAL A 91 5.87 21.14 -11.17
N ALA A 92 6.67 20.40 -10.38
CA ALA A 92 6.47 20.29 -8.94
C ALA A 92 6.67 21.64 -8.22
N ASP A 93 7.68 22.41 -8.59
CA ASP A 93 7.94 23.75 -8.02
C ASP A 93 6.80 24.73 -8.34
N GLU A 94 6.26 24.70 -9.56
CA GLU A 94 5.09 25.50 -9.94
C GLU A 94 3.90 25.21 -9.02
N LYS A 95 3.63 23.95 -8.68
CA LYS A 95 2.50 23.62 -7.79
C LYS A 95 2.72 24.14 -6.38
N VAL A 96 3.96 24.15 -5.89
CA VAL A 96 4.31 24.77 -4.61
C VAL A 96 4.10 26.29 -4.65
N VAL A 97 4.47 26.95 -5.75
CA VAL A 97 4.25 28.40 -5.92
C VAL A 97 2.76 28.73 -5.94
N VAL A 98 1.96 27.97 -6.69
CA VAL A 98 0.49 28.16 -6.74
C VAL A 98 -0.14 27.95 -5.36
N LEU A 99 0.23 26.89 -4.64
CA LEU A 99 -0.26 26.65 -3.28
C LEU A 99 0.12 27.80 -2.34
N LYS A 100 1.38 28.28 -2.42
CA LYS A 100 1.85 29.39 -1.59
C LYS A 100 1.08 30.69 -1.88
N ARG A 101 0.74 30.97 -3.14
CA ARG A 101 -0.07 32.14 -3.51
C ARG A 101 -1.49 32.04 -2.93
N ALA A 102 -2.14 30.89 -3.07
CA ALA A 102 -3.47 30.68 -2.50
C ALA A 102 -3.50 30.86 -0.97
N LEU A 103 -2.44 30.43 -0.27
CA LEU A 103 -2.26 30.65 1.16
C LEU A 103 -2.12 32.13 1.57
N GLN A 104 -1.79 33.02 0.64
CA GLN A 104 -1.71 34.46 0.89
C GLN A 104 -3.03 35.19 0.60
N GLU A 105 -3.88 34.61 -0.24
CA GLU A 105 -5.14 35.19 -0.71
C GLU A 105 -6.35 34.76 0.13
N VAL A 106 -6.30 33.58 0.74
CA VAL A 106 -7.39 33.01 1.54
C VAL A 106 -7.15 33.24 3.03
N ASP A 107 -8.20 33.64 3.76
CA ASP A 107 -8.17 33.62 5.22
C ASP A 107 -8.19 32.17 5.72
N THR A 108 -7.00 31.60 5.92
CA THR A 108 -6.85 30.21 6.38
C THR A 108 -7.39 29.95 7.79
N ALA A 109 -7.64 30.99 8.59
CA ALA A 109 -8.18 30.83 9.94
C ALA A 109 -9.58 30.20 9.92
N GLN A 110 -10.34 30.42 8.84
CA GLN A 110 -11.67 29.83 8.65
C GLN A 110 -11.65 28.29 8.55
N PHE A 111 -10.49 27.69 8.26
CA PHE A 111 -10.34 26.23 8.18
C PHE A 111 -10.06 25.58 9.55
N GLY A 112 -9.81 26.39 10.57
CA GLY A 112 -9.50 25.94 11.94
C GLY A 112 -8.00 25.78 12.21
N ASP A 113 -7.64 25.90 13.49
CA ASP A 113 -6.25 25.95 13.96
C ASP A 113 -5.43 24.71 13.55
N GLU A 114 -6.04 23.53 13.55
CA GLU A 114 -5.37 22.29 13.16
C GLU A 114 -4.91 22.33 11.69
N VAL A 115 -5.76 22.83 10.78
CA VAL A 115 -5.42 22.96 9.37
C VAL A 115 -4.28 23.97 9.19
N VAL A 116 -4.35 25.11 9.87
CA VAL A 116 -3.30 26.14 9.83
C VAL A 116 -1.95 25.59 10.30
N GLN A 117 -1.93 24.85 11.41
CA GLN A 117 -0.70 24.22 11.91
C GLN A 117 -0.13 23.20 10.93
N GLN A 118 -0.97 22.33 10.36
CA GLN A 118 -0.54 21.34 9.37
C GLN A 118 -0.02 22.01 8.07
N LEU A 119 -0.59 23.15 7.66
CA LEU A 119 -0.10 23.92 6.52
C LEU A 119 1.29 24.51 6.75
N GLN A 120 1.54 25.03 7.96
CA GLN A 120 2.86 25.52 8.35
C GLN A 120 3.90 24.39 8.32
N GLN A 121 3.54 23.20 8.82
CA GLN A 121 4.41 22.02 8.77
C GLN A 121 4.70 21.58 7.33
N LEU A 122 3.68 21.52 6.46
CA LEU A 122 3.85 21.21 5.04
C LEU A 122 4.75 22.23 4.35
N SER A 123 4.55 23.53 4.59
CA SER A 123 5.38 24.61 4.04
C SER A 123 6.85 24.45 4.44
N LYS A 124 7.13 24.14 5.71
CA LYS A 124 8.48 23.85 6.20
C LYS A 124 9.08 22.62 5.52
N GLN A 125 8.30 21.56 5.32
CA GLN A 125 8.76 20.35 4.63
C GLN A 125 9.09 20.63 3.16
N LEU A 126 8.28 21.44 2.47
CA LEU A 126 8.49 21.81 1.07
C LEU A 126 9.77 22.64 0.87
N GLN A 127 10.24 23.38 1.87
CA GLN A 127 11.50 24.14 1.80
C GLN A 127 12.74 23.23 1.71
N GLN A 128 12.66 21.98 2.15
CA GLN A 128 13.77 21.03 2.11
C GLN A 128 13.99 20.40 0.71
N ARG A 129 13.14 20.69 -0.27
CA ARG A 129 13.21 20.05 -1.61
C ARG A 129 14.56 20.24 -2.30
N ALA A 130 15.17 21.42 -2.17
CA ALA A 130 16.44 21.72 -2.82
C ALA A 130 17.59 20.86 -2.29
N SER A 131 17.67 20.67 -0.96
CA SER A 131 18.72 19.84 -0.35
C SER A 131 18.55 18.36 -0.69
N VAL A 132 17.30 17.87 -0.72
CA VAL A 132 17.02 16.49 -1.14
C VAL A 132 17.38 16.27 -2.61
N ARG A 133 17.02 17.20 -3.49
CA ARG A 133 17.39 17.14 -4.92
C ARG A 133 18.91 17.16 -5.13
N LEU A 134 19.64 17.98 -4.37
CA LEU A 134 21.10 17.98 -4.42
C LEU A 134 21.71 16.63 -4.01
N ALA A 135 21.21 16.03 -2.93
CA ALA A 135 21.65 14.71 -2.49
C ALA A 135 21.33 13.61 -3.52
N VAL A 136 20.19 13.72 -4.21
CA VAL A 136 19.82 12.85 -5.32
C VAL A 136 20.78 13.01 -6.51
N ASP A 137 21.07 14.25 -6.91
CA ASP A 137 21.91 14.54 -8.07
C ASP A 137 23.36 14.08 -7.87
N GLN A 138 23.82 14.08 -6.62
CA GLN A 138 25.11 13.54 -6.20
C GLN A 138 25.11 12.02 -5.96
N LEU A 139 23.97 11.35 -6.21
CA LEU A 139 23.78 9.90 -6.01
C LEU A 139 24.17 9.44 -4.59
N GLN A 140 23.89 10.25 -3.57
CA GLN A 140 24.22 9.89 -2.20
C GLN A 140 23.45 8.61 -1.79
N PRO A 141 24.12 7.56 -1.28
CA PRO A 141 23.50 6.27 -0.94
C PRO A 141 22.32 6.35 0.05
N LYS A 142 22.26 7.44 0.84
CA LYS A 142 21.22 7.72 1.83
C LYS A 142 20.55 9.08 1.58
N SER A 143 20.23 9.40 0.33
CA SER A 143 19.57 10.66 -0.03
C SER A 143 18.23 10.92 0.69
N GLY A 144 17.60 9.88 1.27
CA GLY A 144 16.34 10.00 1.99
C GLY A 144 15.13 10.36 1.10
N ALA A 145 15.34 10.44 -0.22
CA ALA A 145 14.39 11.00 -1.17
C ALA A 145 13.01 10.31 -1.14
N PHE A 146 12.99 8.97 -1.12
CA PHE A 146 11.72 8.23 -1.08
C PHE A 146 10.89 8.59 0.17
N GLY A 147 11.54 8.70 1.33
CA GLY A 147 10.88 9.09 2.58
C GLY A 147 10.42 10.54 2.56
N TYR A 148 11.25 11.45 2.07
CA TYR A 148 10.94 12.87 1.92
C TYR A 148 9.66 13.09 1.10
N TYR A 149 9.62 12.59 -0.14
CA TYR A 149 8.47 12.78 -1.03
C TYR A 149 7.21 12.10 -0.47
N SER A 150 7.36 10.92 0.12
CA SER A 150 6.25 10.22 0.79
C SER A 150 5.69 11.00 1.97
N GLN A 151 6.54 11.72 2.71
CA GLN A 151 6.10 12.58 3.80
C GLN A 151 5.35 13.81 3.29
N VAL A 152 5.86 14.48 2.25
CA VAL A 152 5.16 15.62 1.61
C VAL A 152 3.76 15.20 1.14
N ASN A 153 3.67 14.08 0.41
CA ASN A 153 2.40 13.56 -0.08
C ASN A 153 1.45 13.24 1.07
N SER A 154 1.94 12.53 2.10
CA SER A 154 1.15 12.19 3.29
C SER A 154 0.61 13.44 4.01
N MET A 155 1.45 14.47 4.21
CA MET A 155 1.03 15.73 4.81
C MET A 155 -0.05 16.44 3.98
N ALA A 156 0.12 16.51 2.65
CA ALA A 156 -0.85 17.10 1.76
C ALA A 156 -2.18 16.34 1.77
N LEU A 157 -2.16 15.00 1.72
CA LEU A 157 -3.38 14.19 1.75
C LEU A 157 -4.11 14.26 3.10
N LYS A 158 -3.39 14.32 4.23
CA LYS A 158 -3.99 14.54 5.55
C LYS A 158 -4.67 15.91 5.66
N LEU A 159 -4.09 16.95 5.07
CA LEU A 159 -4.76 18.24 4.97
C LEU A 159 -6.07 18.15 4.17
N ILE A 160 -6.09 17.39 3.07
CA ILE A 160 -7.33 17.16 2.31
C ILE A 160 -8.37 16.42 3.16
N GLU A 161 -7.97 15.42 3.96
CA GLU A 161 -8.85 14.76 4.94
C GLU A 161 -9.45 15.75 5.94
N GLN A 162 -8.64 16.63 6.51
CA GLN A 162 -9.11 17.63 7.48
C GLN A 162 -10.06 18.65 6.85
N LEU A 163 -9.78 19.08 5.62
CA LEU A 163 -10.70 19.94 4.87
C LEU A 163 -12.04 19.24 4.61
N ALA A 164 -12.02 17.93 4.37
CA ALA A 164 -13.23 17.13 4.17
C ALA A 164 -14.07 16.99 5.43
N ILE A 165 -13.45 16.86 6.60
CA ILE A 165 -14.15 16.72 7.89
C ILE A 165 -15.03 17.94 8.20
N GLY A 166 -14.60 19.15 7.86
CA GLY A 166 -15.41 20.35 8.11
C GLY A 166 -16.40 20.71 6.98
N VAL A 167 -16.72 19.78 6.08
CA VAL A 167 -17.83 19.93 5.13
C VAL A 167 -19.12 19.42 5.77
N THR A 168 -20.11 20.29 5.94
CA THR A 168 -21.37 20.01 6.64
C THR A 168 -22.44 19.42 5.72
N ASP A 169 -22.44 19.77 4.43
CA ASP A 169 -23.36 19.18 3.45
C ASP A 169 -23.05 17.70 3.22
N SER A 170 -24.02 16.83 3.50
CA SER A 170 -23.83 15.37 3.44
C SER A 170 -23.45 14.87 2.04
N SER A 171 -24.00 15.49 1.00
CA SER A 171 -23.74 15.08 -0.40
C SER A 171 -22.31 15.43 -0.82
N ALA A 172 -21.87 16.67 -0.54
CA ALA A 172 -20.52 17.13 -0.76
C ALA A 172 -19.49 16.37 0.08
N ALA A 173 -19.80 16.12 1.36
CA ALA A 173 -18.96 15.34 2.26
C ALA A 173 -18.73 13.92 1.72
N LYS A 174 -19.78 13.22 1.26
CA LYS A 174 -19.62 11.89 0.64
C LYS A 174 -18.71 11.93 -0.59
N LYS A 175 -18.94 12.86 -1.52
CA LYS A 175 -18.10 12.99 -2.73
C LYS A 175 -16.65 13.28 -2.39
N LEU A 176 -16.40 14.15 -1.41
CA LEU A 176 -15.05 14.51 -0.99
C LEU A 176 -14.35 13.35 -0.25
N ASN A 177 -15.08 12.60 0.59
CA ASN A 177 -14.55 11.39 1.22
C ASN A 177 -14.23 10.28 0.21
N ALA A 178 -15.05 10.12 -0.84
CA ALA A 178 -14.73 9.23 -1.95
C ALA A 178 -13.44 9.68 -2.69
N LEU A 179 -13.29 10.98 -2.93
CA LEU A 179 -12.06 11.53 -3.52
C LEU A 179 -10.84 11.27 -2.63
N VAL A 180 -10.92 11.60 -1.33
CA VAL A 180 -9.86 11.34 -0.34
C VAL A 180 -9.42 9.88 -0.38
N ALA A 181 -10.39 8.95 -0.41
CA ALA A 181 -10.12 7.53 -0.47
C ALA A 181 -9.33 7.14 -1.73
N LEU A 182 -9.74 7.63 -2.90
CA LEU A 182 -9.00 7.44 -4.16
C LEU A 182 -7.59 8.05 -4.11
N LEU A 183 -7.43 9.23 -3.53
CA LEU A 183 -6.14 9.90 -3.44
C LEU A 183 -5.14 9.12 -2.56
N TRP A 184 -5.59 8.57 -1.43
CA TRP A 184 -4.76 7.71 -0.61
C TRP A 184 -4.42 6.39 -1.29
N MET A 185 -5.40 5.78 -1.97
CA MET A 185 -5.17 4.57 -2.74
C MET A 185 -4.12 4.82 -3.85
N LYS A 186 -4.21 5.95 -4.57
CA LYS A 186 -3.20 6.42 -5.55
C LYS A 186 -1.81 6.54 -4.93
N GLU A 187 -1.70 7.17 -3.76
CA GLU A 187 -0.42 7.32 -3.06
C GLU A 187 0.17 5.99 -2.62
N ARG A 188 -0.66 5.09 -2.06
CA ARG A 188 -0.22 3.76 -1.61
C ARG A 188 0.22 2.87 -2.77
N ALA A 189 -0.51 2.89 -3.89
CA ALA A 189 -0.08 2.23 -5.12
C ALA A 189 1.27 2.78 -5.63
N GLY A 190 1.47 4.10 -5.54
CA GLY A 190 2.75 4.75 -5.87
C GLY A 190 3.90 4.31 -4.95
N GLN A 191 3.66 4.17 -3.65
CA GLN A 191 4.63 3.69 -2.66
C GLN A 191 4.96 2.22 -2.85
N GLU A 192 3.94 1.38 -3.08
CA GLU A 192 4.11 -0.02 -3.45
C GLU A 192 4.99 -0.15 -4.69
N ARG A 193 4.68 0.56 -5.78
CA ARG A 193 5.47 0.55 -7.01
C ARG A 193 6.93 0.90 -6.75
N GLY A 194 7.18 2.01 -6.03
CA GLY A 194 8.54 2.45 -5.73
C GLY A 194 9.31 1.46 -4.84
N ALA A 195 8.63 0.84 -3.87
CA ALA A 195 9.22 -0.18 -3.01
C ALA A 195 9.54 -1.46 -3.79
N LEU A 196 8.60 -1.95 -4.60
CA LEU A 196 8.72 -3.18 -5.37
C LEU A 196 9.71 -3.07 -6.54
N ASN A 197 9.81 -1.93 -7.21
CA ASN A 197 10.77 -1.76 -8.31
C ASN A 197 12.21 -2.06 -7.85
N ALA A 198 12.58 -1.53 -6.69
CA ALA A 198 13.88 -1.81 -6.09
C ALA A 198 14.04 -3.29 -5.66
N VAL A 199 12.96 -3.98 -5.28
CA VAL A 199 13.00 -5.41 -4.93
C VAL A 199 13.21 -6.26 -6.17
N PHE A 200 12.48 -5.99 -7.25
CA PHE A 200 12.60 -6.74 -8.49
C PHE A 200 13.93 -6.46 -9.22
N THR A 201 14.48 -5.25 -9.09
CA THR A 201 15.80 -4.92 -9.66
C THR A 201 16.93 -5.61 -8.90
N ASN A 202 16.89 -5.62 -7.56
CA ASN A 202 17.98 -6.14 -6.74
C ASN A 202 17.81 -7.63 -6.37
N GLY A 203 16.68 -8.25 -6.73
CA GLY A 203 16.25 -9.60 -6.31
C GLY A 203 15.93 -9.75 -4.82
N LYS A 204 16.46 -8.87 -3.96
CA LYS A 204 16.38 -8.96 -2.49
C LYS A 204 15.30 -8.06 -1.91
N ILE A 205 14.57 -8.57 -0.91
CA ILE A 205 13.66 -7.78 -0.07
C ILE A 205 14.04 -7.94 1.40
N SER A 206 14.28 -6.82 2.09
CA SER A 206 14.45 -6.84 3.54
C SER A 206 13.10 -7.07 4.23
N SER A 207 13.12 -7.59 5.45
CA SER A 207 11.89 -7.78 6.25
C SER A 207 11.15 -6.46 6.49
N GLU A 208 11.89 -5.36 6.66
CA GLU A 208 11.31 -4.01 6.79
C GLU A 208 10.56 -3.60 5.51
N LYS A 209 11.21 -3.72 4.35
CA LYS A 209 10.61 -3.33 3.07
C LYS A 209 9.40 -4.19 2.72
N ARG A 210 9.44 -5.47 3.10
CA ARG A 210 8.30 -6.39 2.99
C ARG A 210 7.10 -5.91 3.82
N ARG A 211 7.31 -5.63 5.11
CA ARG A 211 6.25 -5.09 5.97
C ARG A 211 5.67 -3.79 5.41
N ALA A 212 6.51 -2.91 4.89
CA ALA A 212 6.06 -1.67 4.27
C ALA A 212 5.15 -1.94 3.05
N VAL A 213 5.56 -2.84 2.14
CA VAL A 213 4.75 -3.21 0.97
C VAL A 213 3.40 -3.81 1.38
N ASN A 214 3.38 -4.75 2.32
CA ASN A 214 2.13 -5.35 2.78
C ASN A 214 1.21 -4.31 3.44
N ARG A 215 1.77 -3.37 4.20
CA ARG A 215 1.01 -2.23 4.73
C ARG A 215 0.41 -1.39 3.61
N TYR A 216 1.17 -1.14 2.53
CA TYR A 216 0.64 -0.37 1.40
C TYR A 216 -0.47 -1.10 0.65
N ILE A 217 -0.37 -2.42 0.50
CA ILE A 217 -1.43 -3.23 -0.15
C ILE A 217 -2.69 -3.23 0.72
N SER A 218 -2.55 -3.54 2.02
CA SER A 218 -3.68 -3.54 2.95
C SER A 218 -4.34 -2.16 3.09
N ASP A 219 -3.56 -1.09 3.14
CA ASP A 219 -4.10 0.28 3.14
C ASP A 219 -4.89 0.57 1.85
N GLN A 220 -4.47 0.05 0.68
CA GLN A 220 -5.22 0.24 -0.56
C GLN A 220 -6.61 -0.42 -0.49
N GLU A 221 -6.69 -1.64 0.05
CA GLU A 221 -7.95 -2.37 0.21
C GLU A 221 -8.92 -1.60 1.12
N ILE A 222 -8.44 -1.12 2.28
CA ILE A 222 -9.23 -0.30 3.21
C ILE A 222 -9.72 0.99 2.53
N LYS A 223 -8.86 1.67 1.75
CA LYS A 223 -9.27 2.88 1.04
C LYS A 223 -10.22 2.59 -0.11
N GLN A 224 -10.10 1.44 -0.77
CA GLN A 224 -11.07 1.01 -1.78
C GLN A 224 -12.46 0.78 -1.16
N GLU A 225 -12.55 0.16 0.02
CA GLU A 225 -13.81 0.00 0.76
C GLU A 225 -14.41 1.35 1.18
N ALA A 226 -13.57 2.28 1.63
CA ALA A 226 -14.00 3.65 1.96
C ALA A 226 -14.51 4.40 0.72
N PHE A 227 -13.87 4.22 -0.44
CA PHE A 227 -14.35 4.74 -1.71
C PHE A 227 -15.71 4.17 -2.06
N TYR A 228 -15.87 2.84 -2.00
CA TYR A 228 -17.16 2.19 -2.25
C TYR A 228 -18.25 2.62 -1.27
N SER A 229 -17.94 2.90 -0.01
CA SER A 229 -18.94 3.38 0.95
C SER A 229 -19.48 4.78 0.61
N ASN A 230 -18.70 5.60 -0.11
CA ASN A 230 -19.00 7.01 -0.34
C ASN A 230 -19.34 7.36 -1.80
N ALA A 231 -18.85 6.58 -2.76
CA ALA A 231 -19.00 6.84 -4.19
C ALA A 231 -20.41 6.49 -4.72
N THR A 232 -20.85 7.22 -5.75
CA THR A 232 -22.09 6.92 -6.49
C THR A 232 -21.96 5.63 -7.32
N ALA A 233 -23.08 5.05 -7.75
CA ALA A 233 -23.07 3.85 -8.60
C ALA A 233 -22.22 4.05 -9.87
N ASP A 234 -22.40 5.17 -10.56
CA ASP A 234 -21.64 5.50 -11.78
C ASP A 234 -20.13 5.63 -11.52
N GLN A 235 -19.74 6.23 -10.39
CA GLN A 235 -18.34 6.35 -10.00
C GLN A 235 -17.71 4.99 -9.70
N ARG A 236 -18.45 4.06 -9.07
CA ARG A 236 -18.01 2.69 -8.83
C ARG A 236 -17.88 1.91 -10.13
N ALA A 237 -18.85 2.05 -11.03
CA ALA A 237 -18.82 1.41 -12.34
C ALA A 237 -17.60 1.88 -13.15
N LEU A 238 -17.35 3.20 -13.18
CA LEU A 238 -16.18 3.75 -13.83
C LEU A 238 -14.88 3.25 -13.19
N PHE A 239 -14.82 3.19 -11.85
CA PHE A 239 -13.65 2.66 -11.15
C PHE A 239 -13.38 1.19 -11.54
N LEU A 240 -14.39 0.33 -11.53
CA LEU A 240 -14.25 -1.07 -11.91
C LEU A 240 -13.77 -1.22 -13.36
N GLN A 241 -14.32 -0.42 -14.28
CA GLN A 241 -13.89 -0.39 -15.68
C GLN A 241 -12.41 -0.01 -15.82
N GLN A 242 -11.92 0.97 -15.04
CA GLN A 242 -10.51 1.36 -15.06
C GLN A 242 -9.59 0.32 -14.41
N MET A 243 -10.10 -0.39 -13.40
CA MET A 243 -9.37 -1.48 -12.75
C MET A 243 -9.29 -2.74 -13.62
N ASP A 244 -10.23 -2.95 -14.54
CA ASP A 244 -10.20 -4.01 -15.54
C ASP A 244 -9.26 -3.65 -16.71
N SER A 245 -7.97 -3.56 -16.41
CA SER A 245 -6.93 -3.28 -17.39
C SER A 245 -5.78 -4.28 -17.32
N LYS A 246 -5.13 -4.52 -18.47
CA LYS A 246 -3.93 -5.38 -18.55
C LYS A 246 -2.82 -4.92 -17.59
N VAL A 247 -2.71 -3.61 -17.37
CA VAL A 247 -1.72 -3.02 -16.46
C VAL A 247 -1.98 -3.45 -15.02
N VAL A 248 -3.24 -3.40 -14.57
CA VAL A 248 -3.62 -3.85 -13.22
C VAL A 248 -3.38 -5.36 -13.08
N GLY A 249 -3.76 -6.16 -14.09
CA GLY A 249 -3.48 -7.60 -14.10
C GLY A 249 -2.00 -7.92 -13.86
N ALA A 250 -1.09 -7.23 -14.56
CA ALA A 250 0.34 -7.41 -14.39
C ALA A 250 0.84 -7.04 -12.97
N VAL A 251 0.27 -6.01 -12.35
CA VAL A 251 0.57 -5.62 -10.96
C VAL A 251 0.08 -6.69 -9.98
N LEU A 252 -1.14 -7.19 -10.16
CA LEU A 252 -1.70 -8.25 -9.31
C LEU A 252 -0.87 -9.54 -9.40
N SER A 253 -0.38 -9.90 -10.58
CA SER A 253 0.56 -11.02 -10.72
C SER A 253 1.85 -10.79 -9.91
N LYS A 254 2.39 -9.56 -9.87
CA LYS A 254 3.56 -9.22 -9.05
C LYS A 254 3.26 -9.26 -7.54
N ARG A 255 2.06 -8.89 -7.10
CA ARG A 255 1.62 -9.06 -5.71
C ARG A 255 1.53 -10.53 -5.33
N SER A 256 0.89 -11.35 -6.17
CA SER A 256 0.78 -12.80 -5.94
C SER A 256 2.16 -13.45 -5.83
N LEU A 257 3.11 -13.03 -6.67
CA LEU A 257 4.51 -13.40 -6.56
C LEU A 257 5.09 -13.06 -5.18
N LEU A 258 4.97 -11.81 -4.72
CA LEU A 258 5.47 -11.42 -3.40
C LEU A 258 4.86 -12.30 -2.29
N GLN A 259 3.56 -12.55 -2.33
CA GLN A 259 2.85 -13.37 -1.36
C GLN A 259 3.35 -14.82 -1.34
N LYS A 260 3.48 -15.45 -2.51
CA LYS A 260 4.01 -16.82 -2.65
C LYS A 260 5.42 -16.95 -2.07
N ARG A 261 6.24 -15.90 -2.22
CA ARG A 261 7.56 -15.83 -1.58
C ARG A 261 7.47 -15.79 -0.06
N GLU A 262 6.43 -15.20 0.52
CA GLU A 262 6.21 -15.25 1.97
C GLU A 262 5.90 -16.66 2.45
N ASP A 263 5.06 -17.37 1.71
CA ASP A 263 4.69 -18.74 2.04
C ASP A 263 5.91 -19.66 1.99
N LYS A 264 6.77 -19.51 0.97
CA LYS A 264 8.07 -20.22 0.89
C LYS A 264 8.95 -19.95 2.10
N ILE A 265 9.10 -18.69 2.51
CA ILE A 265 9.93 -18.34 3.67
C ILE A 265 9.37 -18.94 4.96
N LYS A 266 8.05 -18.92 5.16
CA LYS A 266 7.40 -19.52 6.33
C LYS A 266 7.66 -21.04 6.38
N LEU A 267 7.45 -21.73 5.27
CA LEU A 267 7.71 -23.16 5.19
C LEU A 267 9.20 -23.48 5.41
N LEU A 268 10.12 -22.65 4.91
CA LEU A 268 11.56 -22.84 5.14
C LEU A 268 11.91 -22.74 6.63
N TRP A 269 11.33 -21.77 7.35
CA TRP A 269 11.53 -21.65 8.79
C TRP A 269 10.96 -22.85 9.54
N GLN A 270 9.76 -23.31 9.18
CA GLN A 270 9.16 -24.52 9.73
C GLN A 270 10.05 -25.75 9.49
N LEU A 271 10.56 -25.92 8.26
CA LEU A 271 11.45 -27.01 7.89
C LEU A 271 12.74 -26.99 8.72
N LYS A 272 13.38 -25.82 8.87
CA LYS A 272 14.60 -25.68 9.66
C LYS A 272 14.40 -26.00 11.14
N ASP A 273 13.26 -25.60 11.71
CA ASP A 273 12.90 -25.89 13.10
C ASP A 273 12.68 -27.39 13.31
N LEU A 274 11.90 -28.02 12.41
CA LEU A 274 11.59 -29.44 12.47
C LEU A 274 12.80 -30.35 12.27
N VAL A 275 13.78 -29.95 11.45
CA VAL A 275 14.99 -30.75 11.18
C VAL A 275 16.08 -30.49 12.23
N GLY A 276 16.18 -29.27 12.75
CA GLY A 276 17.30 -28.78 13.56
C GLY A 276 17.30 -29.20 15.03
N TYR A 277 17.88 -28.33 15.87
CA TYR A 277 18.07 -28.57 17.30
C TYR A 277 16.73 -28.62 18.05
N GLY A 278 16.43 -29.76 18.69
CA GLY A 278 15.12 -30.03 19.31
C GLY A 278 14.12 -30.74 18.38
N GLY A 279 14.44 -30.88 17.09
CA GLY A 279 13.63 -31.58 16.09
C GLY A 279 14.18 -32.97 15.74
N LEU A 280 14.01 -33.37 14.47
CA LEU A 280 14.31 -34.70 13.94
C LEU A 280 15.74 -35.16 14.30
N THR A 281 16.76 -34.39 13.89
CA THR A 281 18.17 -34.79 14.11
C THR A 281 18.50 -34.92 15.60
N HIS A 282 17.92 -34.06 16.45
CA HIS A 282 18.08 -34.15 17.90
C HIS A 282 17.46 -35.43 18.47
N ASN A 283 16.22 -35.74 18.08
CA ASN A 283 15.51 -36.92 18.57
C ASN A 283 16.15 -38.22 18.07
N ILE A 284 16.65 -38.25 16.83
CA ILE A 284 17.43 -39.38 16.31
C ILE A 284 18.70 -39.59 17.14
N ASN A 285 19.45 -38.52 17.42
CA ASN A 285 20.67 -38.61 18.23
C ASN A 285 20.37 -39.06 19.67
N LYS A 286 19.29 -38.57 20.28
CA LYS A 286 18.85 -39.02 21.61
C LYS A 286 18.41 -40.47 21.61
N TYR A 287 17.70 -40.91 20.56
CA TYR A 287 17.31 -42.30 20.41
C TYR A 287 18.53 -43.20 20.27
N ALA A 288 19.48 -42.84 19.40
CA ALA A 288 20.75 -43.53 19.27
C ALA A 288 21.45 -43.66 20.63
N LEU A 289 21.61 -42.57 21.39
CA LEU A 289 22.33 -42.63 22.66
C LEU A 289 21.60 -43.40 23.78
N SER A 290 20.26 -43.34 23.82
CA SER A 290 19.49 -43.85 24.96
C SER A 290 18.77 -45.16 24.71
N GLY A 291 18.51 -45.52 23.45
CA GLY A 291 17.62 -46.60 23.06
C GLY A 291 16.15 -46.40 23.46
N SER A 292 15.77 -45.22 23.96
CA SER A 292 14.40 -44.97 24.45
C SER A 292 13.40 -44.81 23.31
N ASP A 293 12.37 -45.67 23.30
CA ASP A 293 11.28 -45.67 22.33
C ASP A 293 10.54 -44.32 22.21
N GLN A 294 10.54 -43.51 23.28
CA GLN A 294 9.97 -42.16 23.24
C GLN A 294 10.65 -41.30 22.17
N TYR A 295 11.98 -41.30 22.09
CA TYR A 295 12.71 -40.50 21.11
C TYR A 295 12.56 -41.05 19.69
N ARG A 296 12.35 -42.37 19.54
CA ARG A 296 12.00 -42.98 18.25
C ARG A 296 10.66 -42.46 17.74
N LYS A 297 9.63 -42.43 18.59
CA LYS A 297 8.30 -41.90 18.25
C LYS A 297 8.36 -40.42 17.88
N LEU A 298 9.07 -39.61 18.66
CA LEU A 298 9.26 -38.19 18.35
C LEU A 298 9.99 -37.98 17.02
N ALA A 299 11.01 -38.79 16.71
CA ALA A 299 11.69 -38.75 15.42
C ALA A 299 10.76 -39.12 14.26
N GLU A 300 9.91 -40.14 14.43
CA GLU A 300 8.88 -40.51 13.43
C GLU A 300 7.87 -39.38 13.21
N GLU A 301 7.38 -38.77 14.29
CA GLU A 301 6.47 -37.62 14.23
C GLU A 301 7.11 -36.43 13.50
N ASN A 302 8.39 -36.12 13.80
CA ASN A 302 9.10 -35.07 13.09
C ASN A 302 9.29 -35.41 11.60
N TYR A 303 9.58 -36.68 11.25
CA TYR A 303 9.71 -37.11 9.86
C TYR A 303 8.41 -36.88 9.06
N GLN A 304 7.26 -37.24 9.64
CA GLN A 304 5.95 -37.01 9.02
C GLN A 304 5.68 -35.50 8.83
N GLN A 305 5.99 -34.69 9.84
CA GLN A 305 5.85 -33.23 9.76
C GLN A 305 6.77 -32.60 8.70
N VAL A 306 8.02 -33.08 8.59
CA VAL A 306 8.95 -32.63 7.56
C VAL A 306 8.41 -32.97 6.17
N THR A 307 7.93 -34.19 5.97
CA THR A 307 7.36 -34.64 4.69
C THR A 307 6.13 -33.83 4.29
N ASP A 308 5.24 -33.49 5.24
CA ASP A 308 4.11 -32.58 5.00
C ASP A 308 4.59 -31.18 4.55
N VAL A 309 5.57 -30.61 5.25
CA VAL A 309 6.13 -29.29 4.90
C VAL A 309 6.75 -29.30 3.50
N LEU A 310 7.49 -30.37 3.12
CA LEU A 310 8.04 -30.53 1.77
C LEU A 310 6.94 -30.68 0.72
N GLY A 311 5.87 -31.42 1.01
CA GLY A 311 4.68 -31.51 0.16
C GLY A 311 4.01 -30.15 -0.08
N ARG A 312 3.83 -29.36 0.98
CA ARG A 312 3.30 -28.00 0.90
C ARG A 312 4.23 -27.06 0.13
N PHE A 313 5.54 -27.24 0.22
CA PHE A 313 6.51 -26.50 -0.59
C PHE A 313 6.29 -26.74 -2.08
N ARG A 314 6.13 -28.00 -2.50
CA ARG A 314 5.88 -28.39 -3.89
C ARG A 314 4.56 -27.85 -4.44
N ALA A 315 3.56 -27.70 -3.58
CA ALA A 315 2.25 -27.17 -3.95
C ALA A 315 2.25 -25.64 -4.20
N ILE A 316 3.33 -24.92 -3.87
CA ILE A 316 3.40 -23.48 -4.12
C ILE A 316 3.47 -23.21 -5.62
N ALA A 317 2.44 -22.57 -6.15
CA ALA A 317 2.37 -22.21 -7.56
C ALA A 317 3.54 -21.28 -7.97
N GLY A 318 4.32 -21.68 -8.98
CA GLY A 318 5.50 -20.94 -9.43
C GLY A 318 6.81 -21.41 -8.79
N ILE A 319 6.83 -22.61 -8.20
CA ILE A 319 8.06 -23.32 -7.86
C ILE A 319 8.86 -23.64 -9.13
N THR A 320 10.17 -23.43 -9.08
CA THR A 320 11.07 -23.71 -10.20
C THR A 320 11.59 -25.13 -10.17
N SER A 321 12.02 -25.64 -11.33
CA SER A 321 12.67 -26.95 -11.45
C SER A 321 13.88 -27.08 -10.51
N GLN A 322 14.65 -26.00 -10.34
CA GLN A 322 15.80 -26.00 -9.45
C GLN A 322 15.40 -26.05 -7.96
N GLU A 323 14.33 -25.39 -7.56
CA GLU A 323 13.80 -25.52 -6.19
C GLU A 323 13.24 -26.91 -5.93
N LEU A 324 12.59 -27.52 -6.92
CA LEU A 324 12.11 -28.90 -6.82
C LEU A 324 13.27 -29.88 -6.61
N GLU A 325 14.37 -29.70 -7.33
CA GLU A 325 15.59 -30.49 -7.16
C GLU A 325 16.18 -30.37 -5.74
N TRP A 326 16.23 -29.16 -5.18
CA TRP A 326 16.68 -28.97 -3.80
C TRP A 326 15.73 -29.59 -2.77
N ILE A 327 14.42 -29.51 -3.01
CA ILE A 327 13.43 -30.16 -2.15
C ILE A 327 13.61 -31.68 -2.20
N GLU A 328 13.87 -32.25 -3.38
CA GLU A 328 14.15 -33.67 -3.55
C GLU A 328 15.44 -34.10 -2.83
N GLN A 329 16.51 -33.32 -2.92
CA GLN A 329 17.75 -33.56 -2.17
C GLN A 329 17.52 -33.58 -0.65
N ILE A 330 16.71 -32.66 -0.13
CA ILE A 330 16.35 -32.63 1.29
C ILE A 330 15.52 -33.86 1.66
N GLU A 331 14.50 -34.19 0.87
CA GLU A 331 13.65 -35.35 1.12
C GLU A 331 14.44 -36.65 1.13
N GLN A 332 15.39 -36.82 0.21
CA GLN A 332 16.26 -38.00 0.14
C GLN A 332 17.08 -38.17 1.42
N VAL A 333 17.74 -37.11 1.90
CA VAL A 333 18.53 -37.15 3.14
C VAL A 333 17.64 -37.42 4.36
N ILE A 334 16.48 -36.79 4.43
CA ILE A 334 15.51 -37.02 5.52
C ILE A 334 14.99 -38.46 5.51
N GLY A 335 14.78 -39.05 4.32
CA GLY A 335 14.46 -40.46 4.15
C GLY A 335 15.57 -41.39 4.63
N GLN A 336 16.84 -41.05 4.40
CA GLN A 336 17.97 -41.83 4.92
C GLN A 336 18.03 -41.80 6.45
N TYR A 337 17.80 -40.65 7.06
CA TYR A 337 17.68 -40.52 8.52
C TYR A 337 16.56 -41.42 9.06
N HIS A 338 15.38 -41.39 8.44
CA HIS A 338 14.25 -42.23 8.81
C HIS A 338 14.57 -43.72 8.72
N GLN A 339 15.14 -44.17 7.60
CA GLN A 339 15.57 -45.57 7.43
C GLN A 339 16.60 -45.99 8.50
N GLY A 340 17.54 -45.11 8.84
CA GLY A 340 18.53 -45.37 9.90
C GLY A 340 17.89 -45.57 11.29
N VAL A 341 16.83 -44.81 11.61
CA VAL A 341 16.04 -45.00 12.84
C VAL A 341 15.37 -46.38 12.85
N GLN A 342 14.76 -46.79 11.74
CA GLN A 342 14.10 -48.10 11.63
C GLN A 342 15.09 -49.25 11.79
N GLN A 343 16.26 -49.16 11.14
CA GLN A 343 17.33 -50.16 11.27
C GLN A 343 17.84 -50.25 12.71
N LEU A 344 18.07 -49.11 13.36
CA LEU A 344 18.48 -49.07 14.77
C LEU A 344 17.42 -49.69 15.68
N ALA A 345 16.14 -49.45 15.42
CA ALA A 345 15.06 -50.06 16.18
C ALA A 345 15.08 -51.59 16.09
N THR A 346 15.21 -52.13 14.88
CA THR A 346 15.34 -53.59 14.66
C THR A 346 16.57 -54.17 15.39
N ALA A 347 17.72 -53.49 15.33
CA ALA A 347 18.95 -53.95 15.99
C ALA A 347 18.86 -53.94 17.53
N LEU A 348 18.18 -52.94 18.11
CA LEU A 348 17.94 -52.86 19.55
C LEU A 348 16.96 -53.93 20.03
N GLU A 349 15.96 -54.29 19.21
CA GLU A 349 15.00 -55.37 19.48
C GLU A 349 15.64 -56.77 19.38
N SER A 350 16.60 -56.99 18.48
CA SER A 350 17.29 -58.27 18.30
C SER A 350 18.33 -58.60 19.38
N GLY A 351 18.53 -57.74 20.38
CA GLY A 351 19.32 -58.04 21.57
C GLY A 351 20.84 -57.89 21.40
N GLU A 352 21.32 -57.14 20.41
CA GLU A 352 22.74 -56.75 20.27
C GLU A 352 23.15 -55.73 21.36
N LYS A 353 23.01 -56.11 22.63
CA LYS A 353 23.42 -55.32 23.80
C LYS A 353 24.93 -55.40 23.95
N GLY A 354 25.67 -54.57 23.24
CA GLY A 354 27.12 -54.49 23.45
C GLY A 354 27.92 -53.60 22.50
N GLN A 355 27.38 -53.27 21.33
CA GLN A 355 28.00 -52.28 20.46
C GLN A 355 27.31 -50.94 20.68
N THR A 356 28.08 -49.96 21.14
CA THR A 356 27.61 -48.60 21.37
C THR A 356 26.86 -48.10 20.12
N PRO A 357 25.63 -47.56 20.25
CA PRO A 357 24.81 -47.13 19.12
C PRO A 357 25.41 -46.00 18.26
N SER A 358 26.59 -45.49 18.61
CA SER A 358 27.25 -44.33 18.03
C SER A 358 27.68 -44.47 16.56
N ARG A 359 27.32 -45.55 15.86
CA ARG A 359 27.71 -45.77 14.45
C ARG A 359 26.55 -46.03 13.47
N VAL A 360 25.30 -46.16 13.92
CA VAL A 360 24.23 -46.70 13.06
C VAL A 360 23.59 -45.65 12.14
N VAL A 361 23.71 -44.35 12.42
CA VAL A 361 23.08 -43.31 11.57
C VAL A 361 24.09 -42.25 11.17
N LYS A 362 25.09 -42.66 10.38
CA LYS A 362 26.00 -41.69 9.73
C LYS A 362 25.46 -41.37 8.34
N VAL A 363 24.57 -40.37 8.29
CA VAL A 363 24.02 -39.81 7.04
C VAL A 363 24.90 -38.65 6.60
N ASP A 364 25.26 -38.58 5.32
CA ASP A 364 25.90 -37.41 4.74
C ASP A 364 24.80 -36.40 4.37
N ASP A 365 24.74 -35.30 5.12
CA ASP A 365 23.72 -34.27 4.98
C ASP A 365 24.23 -33.02 4.23
N SER A 366 25.44 -33.07 3.67
CA SER A 366 26.10 -31.94 3.01
C SER A 366 25.23 -31.32 1.90
N ASP A 367 24.66 -32.17 1.05
CA ASP A 367 23.81 -31.75 -0.07
C ASP A 367 22.47 -31.17 0.41
N ALA A 368 21.86 -31.74 1.45
CA ALA A 368 20.63 -31.21 2.04
C ALA A 368 20.86 -29.88 2.76
N ILE A 369 22.00 -29.70 3.44
CA ILE A 369 22.39 -28.41 4.05
C ILE A 369 22.60 -27.35 2.96
N HIS A 370 23.26 -27.72 1.86
CA HIS A 370 23.44 -26.85 0.71
C HIS A 370 22.08 -26.48 0.08
N ALA A 371 21.20 -27.45 -0.15
CA ALA A 371 19.83 -27.26 -0.64
C ALA A 371 19.00 -26.34 0.28
N LEU A 372 19.02 -26.55 1.60
CA LEU A 372 18.36 -25.68 2.59
C LEU A 372 18.90 -24.24 2.56
N SER A 373 20.21 -24.08 2.37
CA SER A 373 20.84 -22.77 2.21
C SER A 373 20.38 -22.09 0.90
N LYS A 374 20.29 -22.85 -0.19
CA LYS A 374 19.87 -22.37 -1.50
C LYS A 374 18.38 -22.03 -1.58
N LEU A 375 17.51 -22.79 -0.91
CA LEU A 375 16.10 -22.46 -0.70
C LEU A 375 15.92 -21.20 0.19
N GLY A 376 16.87 -20.95 1.09
CA GLY A 376 16.98 -19.67 1.81
C GLY A 376 17.52 -18.53 0.94
N GLY A 377 18.21 -18.89 -0.13
CA GLY A 377 18.61 -18.02 -1.23
C GLY A 377 17.41 -17.69 -2.13
N LEU A 378 17.59 -16.61 -2.88
CA LEU A 378 16.52 -16.06 -3.70
C LEU A 378 16.44 -16.73 -5.05
N THR A 379 15.75 -17.87 -5.10
CA THR A 379 15.39 -18.46 -6.39
C THR A 379 13.90 -18.75 -6.44
N GLY A 380 13.41 -18.84 -7.68
CA GLY A 380 12.08 -19.29 -8.00
C GLY A 380 10.91 -18.38 -7.69
N VAL A 381 10.93 -17.18 -8.27
CA VAL A 381 9.94 -16.85 -9.32
C VAL A 381 10.66 -15.91 -10.30
N ASP A 382 11.18 -16.50 -11.36
CA ASP A 382 11.87 -15.92 -12.52
C ASP A 382 12.37 -14.47 -12.43
N ALA A 383 13.56 -14.29 -11.86
CA ALA A 383 14.36 -13.09 -12.11
C ALA A 383 14.64 -12.85 -13.61
N ASN A 384 14.54 -13.90 -14.46
CA ASN A 384 14.92 -13.84 -15.88
C ASN A 384 13.76 -13.63 -16.86
N VAL A 385 12.51 -14.01 -16.54
CA VAL A 385 11.33 -13.74 -17.41
C VAL A 385 10.89 -12.27 -17.29
N ILE A 386 11.28 -11.61 -16.19
CA ILE A 386 10.92 -10.22 -15.90
C ILE A 386 11.71 -9.23 -16.78
N ASN A 387 12.95 -9.55 -17.19
CA ASN A 387 13.77 -8.65 -18.00
C ASN A 387 13.26 -8.49 -19.44
N LEU A 388 12.64 -9.52 -20.02
CA LEU A 388 12.08 -9.46 -21.39
C LEU A 388 10.75 -8.69 -21.46
N SER A 389 9.95 -8.73 -20.38
CA SER A 389 8.64 -8.06 -20.34
C SER A 389 8.71 -6.62 -19.84
N LEU A 390 9.73 -6.25 -19.05
CA LEU A 390 9.91 -4.86 -18.63
C LEU A 390 10.34 -3.95 -19.79
N THR A 391 11.21 -4.43 -20.67
CA THR A 391 11.70 -3.62 -21.80
C THR A 391 10.65 -3.48 -22.90
N ALA A 392 9.87 -4.52 -23.19
CA ALA A 392 8.83 -4.46 -24.23
C ALA A 392 7.58 -3.68 -23.80
N ALA A 393 7.14 -3.78 -22.53
CA ALA A 393 5.93 -3.10 -22.07
C ALA A 393 6.14 -1.61 -21.70
N LEU A 394 7.40 -1.18 -21.52
CA LEU A 394 7.75 0.21 -21.18
C LEU A 394 8.20 1.06 -22.40
N CYS A 395 8.31 0.46 -23.60
CA CYS A 395 8.92 1.13 -24.76
C CYS A 395 7.96 1.35 -25.96
N SER A 396 6.78 0.74 -25.99
CA SER A 396 5.91 0.74 -27.19
C SER A 396 4.80 1.81 -27.22
N CYS A 397 4.79 2.78 -26.32
CA CYS A 397 3.81 3.88 -26.35
C CYS A 397 4.53 5.24 -26.46
N ALA A 398 5.16 5.50 -27.60
CA ALA A 398 5.66 6.81 -27.97
C ALA A 398 5.04 7.25 -29.31
N CYS A 399 4.35 8.40 -29.25
CA CYS A 399 4.04 9.37 -30.31
C CYS A 399 3.16 8.95 -31.51
N THR A 400 1.97 9.55 -31.60
CA THR A 400 1.46 10.24 -32.82
C THR A 400 0.35 11.25 -32.46
N ASP A 401 0.28 12.33 -33.23
CA ASP A 401 -0.35 13.65 -33.01
C ASP A 401 -1.89 13.72 -33.04
N ALA A 402 -2.49 14.73 -32.35
CA ALA A 402 -3.53 15.66 -32.85
C ALA A 402 -4.13 16.60 -31.75
N PRO A 403 -4.74 17.77 -32.10
CA PRO A 403 -4.87 18.95 -31.24
C PRO A 403 -6.31 19.32 -30.75
N GLN A 404 -6.41 19.77 -29.49
CA GLN A 404 -7.44 20.63 -28.79
C GLN A 404 -8.97 20.40 -28.95
N PRO A 405 -9.84 20.96 -28.07
CA PRO A 405 -9.72 21.29 -26.65
C PRO A 405 -10.79 20.54 -25.82
N ALA A 406 -10.44 19.84 -24.73
CA ALA A 406 -11.44 19.09 -23.95
C ALA A 406 -11.21 19.13 -22.43
N SER A 407 -12.34 19.11 -21.73
CA SER A 407 -12.59 19.32 -20.31
C SER A 407 -11.64 18.65 -19.30
N VAL A 408 -11.65 19.19 -18.08
CA VAL A 408 -10.87 18.84 -16.88
C VAL A 408 -10.86 17.32 -16.53
N PHE A 409 -11.77 16.51 -17.06
CA PHE A 409 -11.77 15.06 -16.90
C PHE A 409 -10.81 14.31 -17.85
N SER A 410 -10.36 14.93 -18.94
CA SER A 410 -9.43 14.31 -19.90
C SER A 410 -7.98 14.21 -19.38
N CYS A 411 -7.64 14.90 -18.29
CA CYS A 411 -6.30 14.83 -17.68
C CYS A 411 -6.05 13.60 -16.81
N LEU A 412 -7.09 12.80 -16.49
CA LEU A 412 -6.95 11.59 -15.66
C LEU A 412 -6.54 10.35 -16.46
N ILE A 413 -6.47 10.44 -17.79
CA ILE A 413 -6.19 9.31 -18.70
C ILE A 413 -5.05 9.64 -19.68
N ALA A 414 -4.38 10.79 -19.56
CA ALA A 414 -3.19 11.07 -20.34
C ALA A 414 -1.96 10.35 -19.74
N PRO A 415 -1.27 9.48 -20.50
CA PRO A 415 -0.02 8.87 -20.06
C PRO A 415 1.08 9.93 -20.06
N ALA A 416 1.87 10.00 -19.00
CA ALA A 416 3.08 10.81 -18.91
C ALA A 416 4.32 10.03 -19.39
#